data_AF-A0A8T0EZQ4-F1
#
_entry.id   AF-A0A8T0EZQ4-F1
#
_cell.length_a   1.000
_cell.length_b   1.000
_cell.length_c   1.000
_cell.angle_alpha   90.00
_cell.angle_beta   90.00
_cell.angle_gamma   90.00
#
_symmetry.space_group_name_H-M   'P 1'
#
loop_
_entity.id
_entity.type
_entity.pdbx_description
1 polymer ?
#
loop_
_entity_poly.entity_id
_entity_poly.type
_entity_poly.pdbx_seq_one_letter_code
_entity_poly.pdbx_strand_id
1 'polypeptide(L)'
;MADNVALRVFLVPENEIEGKFSVIRLKHPKSGTPVLCALDSSNKLYEIVHFMDEFSSWFAGNTVIQDGRLFILTVVDPLFFILSYVNQDGKFCPLEDLLIDADFPDMHFLSKCCSSEELLNIFDSKEAAGYRVLCYNNIKTLHWLQKKVEYLSSSLKQKQISINDGSKAACLQTNDDKENPEILQSYAYHLISDYLSEELSKELLKSLGLQIKEDKPKSENDAQGASKNTCTSPTDDYSKKYSMSSAQEKQKTKMSAAQKQLMKVDKKGMKTISSFFQKK
;
A
#
# COMPACT_ATOMS: atom_id res chain seq x y z
N MET A 1 13.69 32.55 13.55
CA MET A 1 12.65 31.61 13.07
C MET A 1 13.38 30.66 12.14
N ALA A 2 13.75 29.48 12.63
CA ALA A 2 14.34 28.46 11.76
C ALA A 2 13.20 27.92 10.92
N ASP A 3 13.25 28.09 9.61
CA ASP A 3 12.38 27.37 8.69
C ASP A 3 12.53 25.89 9.03
N ASN A 4 11.46 25.30 9.55
CA ASN A 4 11.43 23.89 9.91
C ASN A 4 11.35 23.12 8.59
N VAL A 5 12.49 22.97 7.91
CA VAL A 5 12.60 22.23 6.66
C VAL A 5 12.28 20.77 6.99
N ALA A 6 11.05 20.36 6.65
CA ALA A 6 10.64 18.97 6.80
C ALA A 6 11.42 18.12 5.81
N LEU A 7 12.35 17.33 6.32
CA LEU A 7 13.08 16.34 5.53
C LEU A 7 12.17 15.15 5.22
N ARG A 8 12.29 14.61 4.01
CA ARG A 8 11.54 13.43 3.54
C ARG A 8 12.48 12.52 2.79
N VAL A 9 12.25 11.21 2.88
CA VAL A 9 13.08 10.19 2.23
C VAL A 9 12.39 9.72 0.95
N PHE A 10 13.08 9.86 -0.18
CA PHE A 10 12.60 9.43 -1.49
C PHE A 10 13.51 8.33 -2.07
N LEU A 11 12.89 7.31 -2.68
CA LEU A 11 13.55 6.38 -3.59
C LEU A 11 13.32 6.88 -5.03
N VAL A 12 14.40 7.24 -5.69
CA VAL A 12 14.44 7.77 -7.06
C VAL A 12 15.21 6.77 -7.94
N PRO A 13 14.82 6.55 -9.20
CA PRO A 13 15.63 5.77 -10.14
C PRO A 13 17.06 6.31 -10.25
N GLU A 14 18.06 5.42 -10.28
CA GLU A 14 19.49 5.80 -10.24
C GLU A 14 19.89 6.80 -11.33
N ASN A 15 19.26 6.70 -12.49
CA ASN A 15 19.56 7.54 -13.64
C ASN A 15 19.12 9.01 -13.47
N GLU A 16 18.32 9.33 -12.44
CA GLU A 16 17.72 10.66 -12.27
C GLU A 16 17.95 11.26 -10.88
N ILE A 17 18.98 10.79 -10.14
CA ILE A 17 19.33 11.29 -8.80
C ILE A 17 19.70 12.79 -8.82
N GLU A 18 20.29 13.29 -9.92
CA GLU A 18 20.62 14.72 -10.11
C GLU A 18 19.53 15.48 -10.89
N GLY A 19 18.45 14.80 -11.26
CA GLY A 19 17.35 15.37 -12.02
C GLY A 19 16.56 16.41 -11.22
N LYS A 20 16.14 17.49 -11.89
CA LYS A 20 15.17 18.43 -11.32
C LYS A 20 13.77 17.88 -11.53
N PHE A 21 13.13 17.49 -10.44
CA PHE A 21 11.74 17.08 -10.44
C PHE A 21 10.80 18.23 -10.10
N SER A 22 9.73 18.38 -10.88
CA SER A 22 8.62 19.27 -10.56
C SER A 22 7.45 18.45 -10.04
N VAL A 23 7.01 18.69 -8.81
CA VAL A 23 5.85 18.01 -8.23
C VAL A 23 4.58 18.67 -8.73
N ILE A 24 3.69 17.88 -9.31
CA ILE A 24 2.39 18.29 -9.84
C ILE A 24 1.28 17.53 -9.14
N ARG A 25 0.08 18.11 -9.12
CA ARG A 25 -1.10 17.48 -8.54
C ARG A 25 -2.04 17.00 -9.64
N LEU A 26 -2.21 15.68 -9.74
CA LEU A 26 -3.10 15.05 -10.71
C LEU A 26 -4.34 14.45 -10.06
N LYS A 27 -5.33 14.09 -10.90
CA LYS A 27 -6.53 13.37 -10.49
C LYS A 27 -6.31 11.87 -10.66
N HIS A 28 -6.63 11.08 -9.63
CA HIS A 28 -6.54 9.63 -9.70
C HIS A 28 -7.52 9.08 -10.74
N PRO A 29 -7.09 8.22 -11.69
CA PRO A 29 -7.94 7.74 -12.78
C PRO A 29 -9.24 7.04 -12.34
N LYS A 30 -9.16 6.22 -11.28
CA LYS A 30 -10.29 5.49 -10.70
C LYS A 30 -11.09 6.27 -9.65
N SER A 31 -10.42 6.73 -8.57
CA SER A 31 -11.10 7.33 -7.42
C SER A 31 -11.41 8.82 -7.57
N GLY A 32 -10.80 9.51 -8.55
CA GLY A 32 -10.93 10.96 -8.70
C GLY A 32 -10.26 11.77 -7.59
N THR A 33 -9.56 11.12 -6.66
CA THR A 33 -8.85 11.77 -5.56
C THR A 33 -7.57 12.45 -6.04
N PRO A 34 -7.07 13.48 -5.35
CA PRO A 34 -5.81 14.11 -5.72
C PRO A 34 -4.62 13.20 -5.44
N VAL A 35 -3.77 13.00 -6.45
CA VAL A 35 -2.52 12.25 -6.40
C VAL A 35 -1.36 13.20 -6.68
N LEU A 36 -0.24 12.96 -6.00
CA LEU A 36 1.00 13.68 -6.27
C LEU A 36 1.82 12.92 -7.30
N CYS A 37 2.22 13.61 -8.36
CA CYS A 37 3.12 13.09 -9.38
C CYS A 37 4.34 14.00 -9.50
N ALA A 38 5.42 13.49 -10.05
CA ALA A 38 6.62 14.23 -10.37
C ALA A 38 6.88 14.18 -11.88
N LEU A 39 7.36 15.29 -12.41
CA LEU A 39 7.86 15.41 -13.77
C LEU A 39 9.37 15.60 -13.75
N ASP A 40 10.06 14.78 -14.52
CA ASP A 40 11.47 15.01 -14.82
C ASP A 40 11.63 16.09 -15.91
N SER A 41 12.85 16.61 -16.03
CA SER A 41 13.33 17.49 -17.10
C SER A 41 13.06 16.93 -18.51
N SER A 42 12.96 15.61 -18.66
CA SER A 42 12.61 14.93 -19.90
C SER A 42 11.09 14.82 -20.15
N ASN A 43 10.26 15.47 -19.33
CA ASN A 43 8.79 15.34 -19.31
C ASN A 43 8.28 13.91 -19.04
N LYS A 44 9.07 13.03 -18.43
CA LYS A 44 8.58 11.73 -17.97
C LYS A 44 7.75 11.90 -16.71
N LEU A 45 6.65 11.16 -16.65
CA LEU A 45 5.72 11.19 -15.52
C LEU A 45 6.06 10.07 -14.52
N TYR A 46 6.18 10.47 -13.26
CA TYR A 46 6.37 9.58 -12.13
C TYR A 46 5.22 9.77 -11.15
N GLU A 47 4.66 8.67 -10.67
CA GLU A 47 3.75 8.69 -9.53
C GLU A 47 4.57 8.64 -8.23
N ILE A 48 4.13 9.43 -7.23
CA ILE A 48 4.73 9.43 -5.91
C ILE A 48 3.86 8.56 -5.01
N VAL A 49 4.27 7.30 -4.84
CA VAL A 49 3.65 6.39 -3.88
C VAL A 49 4.39 6.49 -2.56
N HIS A 50 3.71 6.29 -1.43
CA HIS A 50 4.38 6.24 -0.14
C HIS A 50 4.05 4.97 0.64
N PHE A 51 5.07 4.43 1.29
CA PHE A 51 4.91 3.39 2.30
C PHE A 51 5.03 4.02 3.69
N MET A 52 4.14 3.64 4.61
CA MET A 52 4.14 4.11 5.99
C MET A 52 3.91 2.93 6.92
N ASP A 53 4.73 2.85 7.95
CA ASP A 53 4.51 1.96 9.10
C ASP A 53 4.03 2.80 10.30
N GLU A 54 3.28 2.22 11.23
CA GLU A 54 2.55 2.99 12.26
C GLU A 54 3.47 3.78 13.20
N PHE A 55 4.68 3.26 13.46
CA PHE A 55 5.64 3.85 14.39
C PHE A 55 7.06 3.89 13.79
N SER A 56 7.20 4.47 12.60
CA SER A 56 8.50 4.62 11.93
C SER A 56 9.06 6.05 12.03
N SER A 57 10.40 6.13 12.07
CA SER A 57 11.18 7.37 11.94
C SER A 57 12.51 7.05 11.26
N TRP A 58 13.10 8.00 10.54
CA TRP A 58 14.40 7.81 9.89
C TRP A 58 15.52 8.49 10.67
N PHE A 59 16.68 7.84 10.73
CA PHE A 59 17.93 8.47 11.14
C PHE A 59 18.73 8.83 9.90
N ALA A 60 18.95 10.12 9.69
CA ALA A 60 19.70 10.67 8.57
C ALA A 60 20.93 11.41 9.11
N GLY A 61 22.07 10.72 9.14
CA GLY A 61 23.30 11.22 9.75
C GLY A 61 23.10 11.52 11.24
N ASN A 62 23.18 12.81 11.60
CA ASN A 62 23.01 13.30 12.98
C ASN A 62 21.60 13.86 13.24
N THR A 63 20.66 13.68 12.31
CA THR A 63 19.30 14.20 12.43
C THR A 63 18.28 13.06 12.48
N VAL A 64 17.20 13.29 13.23
CA VAL A 64 16.04 12.39 13.30
C VAL A 64 14.92 13.00 12.47
N ILE A 65 14.49 12.27 11.45
CA ILE A 65 13.32 12.61 10.65
C ILE A 65 12.14 11.89 11.31
N GLN A 66 11.25 12.68 11.92
CA GLN A 66 10.07 12.14 12.59
C GLN A 66 9.11 11.46 11.60
N ASP A 67 9.01 11.96 10.36
CA ASP A 67 8.21 11.34 9.32
C ASP A 67 8.90 10.07 8.81
N GLY A 68 8.41 8.91 9.25
CA GLY A 68 8.90 7.61 8.83
C GLY A 68 8.37 7.12 7.48
N ARG A 69 7.67 7.96 6.73
CA ARG A 69 7.20 7.62 5.38
C ARG A 69 8.36 7.47 4.41
N LEU A 70 8.30 6.42 3.61
CA LEU A 70 9.18 6.20 2.47
C LEU A 70 8.43 6.56 1.19
N PHE A 71 8.85 7.63 0.53
CA PHE A 71 8.30 8.01 -0.76
C PHE A 71 9.05 7.27 -1.87
N ILE A 72 8.33 6.77 -2.87
CA ILE A 72 8.85 6.00 -3.98
C ILE A 72 8.35 6.63 -5.27
N LEU A 73 9.28 6.98 -6.16
CA LEU A 73 8.97 7.47 -7.50
C LEU A 73 8.88 6.28 -8.45
N THR A 74 7.69 6.00 -8.93
CA THR A 74 7.43 4.93 -9.90
C THR A 74 7.05 5.54 -11.24
N VAL A 75 7.67 5.08 -12.32
CA VAL A 75 7.29 5.49 -13.68
C VAL A 75 5.85 5.07 -13.94
N VAL A 76 5.01 6.00 -14.40
CA VAL A 76 3.62 5.72 -14.76
C VAL A 76 3.34 6.13 -16.19
N ASP A 77 2.51 5.34 -16.87
CA ASP A 77 2.03 5.65 -18.20
C ASP A 77 0.99 6.80 -18.14
N PRO A 78 1.28 7.97 -18.73
CA PRO A 78 0.38 9.12 -18.68
C PRO A 78 -0.99 8.85 -19.30
N LEU A 79 -1.11 7.86 -20.18
CA LEU A 79 -2.37 7.49 -20.84
C LEU A 79 -3.47 7.11 -19.83
N PHE A 80 -3.13 6.51 -18.69
CA PHE A 80 -4.11 6.21 -17.65
C PHE A 80 -4.76 7.46 -17.06
N PHE A 81 -3.99 8.53 -16.86
CA PHE A 81 -4.53 9.81 -16.41
C PHE A 81 -5.41 10.45 -17.48
N ILE A 82 -5.01 10.39 -18.74
CA ILE A 82 -5.79 10.94 -19.86
C ILE A 82 -7.12 10.20 -20.00
N LEU A 83 -7.15 8.86 -19.82
CA LEU A 83 -8.37 8.05 -19.92
C LEU A 83 -9.51 8.55 -19.01
N SER A 84 -9.20 9.16 -17.87
CA SER A 84 -10.20 9.69 -16.94
C SER A 84 -10.97 10.91 -17.44
N TYR A 85 -10.46 11.60 -18.46
CA TYR A 85 -11.04 12.82 -19.04
C TYR A 85 -11.70 12.59 -20.40
N VAL A 86 -11.74 11.34 -20.85
CA VAL A 86 -12.14 11.06 -22.22
C VAL A 86 -13.64 11.22 -22.44
N ASN A 87 -14.02 11.99 -23.46
CA ASN A 87 -15.41 12.15 -23.87
C ASN A 87 -15.92 10.87 -24.55
N GLN A 88 -16.88 10.19 -23.93
CA GLN A 88 -17.57 9.04 -24.52
C GLN A 88 -18.50 9.43 -25.69
N ASP A 89 -18.73 10.73 -25.92
CA ASP A 89 -19.59 11.30 -26.96
C ASP A 89 -19.10 11.07 -28.41
N GLY A 90 -17.90 10.49 -28.61
CA GLY A 90 -17.34 10.26 -29.95
C GLY A 90 -17.02 11.54 -30.74
N LYS A 91 -16.87 12.67 -30.04
CA LYS A 91 -16.52 13.96 -30.64
C LYS A 91 -15.00 14.06 -30.83
N PHE A 92 -14.61 14.68 -31.94
CA PHE A 92 -13.22 15.03 -32.20
C PHE A 92 -12.89 16.32 -31.45
N CYS A 93 -11.92 16.24 -30.54
CA CYS A 93 -11.46 17.36 -29.73
C CYS A 93 -9.93 17.45 -29.78
N PRO A 94 -9.35 18.66 -29.75
CA PRO A 94 -7.92 18.84 -29.45
C PRO A 94 -7.57 18.23 -28.08
N LEU A 95 -6.32 17.81 -27.90
CA LEU A 95 -5.87 17.23 -26.63
C LEU A 95 -5.91 18.28 -25.51
N GLU A 96 -5.56 19.52 -25.82
CA GLU A 96 -5.52 20.64 -24.90
C GLU A 96 -6.90 20.95 -24.33
N ASP A 97 -7.94 20.86 -25.17
CA ASP A 97 -9.33 21.08 -24.76
C ASP A 97 -9.87 19.94 -23.89
N LEU A 98 -9.32 18.73 -24.04
CA LEU A 98 -9.68 17.58 -23.21
C LEU A 98 -9.11 17.69 -21.79
N LEU A 99 -7.95 18.33 -21.64
CA LEU A 99 -7.18 18.40 -20.38
C LEU A 99 -7.50 19.65 -19.53
N ILE A 100 -8.71 20.18 -19.66
CA ILE A 100 -9.16 21.34 -18.90
C ILE A 100 -9.95 20.86 -17.68
N ASP A 101 -9.35 20.98 -16.50
CA ASP A 101 -10.02 20.77 -15.22
C ASP A 101 -9.76 21.97 -14.29
N ALA A 102 -10.82 22.56 -13.75
CA ALA A 102 -10.74 23.72 -12.85
C ALA A 102 -10.13 23.35 -11.49
N ASP A 103 -10.34 22.12 -11.02
CA ASP A 103 -9.83 21.62 -9.74
C ASP A 103 -8.37 21.16 -9.85
N PHE A 104 -7.92 20.84 -11.08
CA PHE A 104 -6.60 20.31 -11.37
C PHE A 104 -5.91 21.06 -12.53
N PRO A 105 -5.33 22.25 -12.28
CA PRO A 105 -4.71 23.05 -13.33
C PRO A 105 -3.45 22.41 -13.93
N ASP A 106 -2.76 21.54 -13.19
CA ASP A 106 -1.52 20.89 -13.64
C ASP A 106 -1.74 19.81 -14.72
N MET A 107 -3.00 19.51 -15.09
CA MET A 107 -3.33 18.57 -16.17
C MET A 107 -2.68 18.93 -17.50
N HIS A 108 -2.51 20.22 -17.78
CA HIS A 108 -1.91 20.69 -19.03
C HIS A 108 -0.49 20.17 -19.25
N PHE A 109 0.23 19.73 -18.21
CA PHE A 109 1.54 19.12 -18.38
C PHE A 109 1.49 17.73 -19.02
N LEU A 110 0.37 17.00 -18.90
CA LEU A 110 0.23 15.67 -19.49
C LEU A 110 0.34 15.68 -21.02
N SER A 111 -0.05 16.79 -21.67
CA SER A 111 0.12 16.95 -23.12
C SER A 111 1.59 16.90 -23.55
N LYS A 112 2.51 17.35 -22.67
CA LYS A 112 3.95 17.33 -22.91
C LYS A 112 4.58 15.97 -22.61
N CYS A 113 3.94 15.19 -21.73
CA CYS A 113 4.42 13.87 -21.34
C CYS A 113 4.09 12.78 -22.37
N CYS A 114 3.07 13.00 -23.19
CA CYS A 114 2.61 12.02 -24.17
C CYS A 114 3.25 12.21 -25.54
N SER A 115 3.74 11.11 -26.10
CA SER A 115 4.13 11.05 -27.50
C SER A 115 2.90 10.93 -28.40
N SER A 116 3.02 11.50 -29.60
CA SER A 116 2.00 11.39 -30.65
C SER A 116 1.61 9.95 -31.00
N GLU A 117 2.54 9.00 -30.83
CA GLU A 117 2.35 7.57 -31.07
C GLU A 117 1.59 6.89 -29.93
N GLU A 118 1.87 7.28 -28.68
CA GLU A 118 1.20 6.73 -27.49
C GLU A 118 -0.29 7.06 -27.51
N LEU A 119 -0.63 8.29 -27.92
CA LEU A 119 -2.02 8.73 -28.07
C LEU A 119 -2.78 7.94 -29.15
N LEU A 120 -2.12 7.44 -30.21
CA LEU A 120 -2.78 6.64 -31.25
C LEU A 120 -3.26 5.27 -30.76
N ASN A 121 -2.74 4.81 -29.62
CA ASN A 121 -3.16 3.55 -29.02
C ASN A 121 -4.58 3.62 -28.42
N ILE A 122 -5.04 4.82 -28.07
CA ILE A 122 -6.34 5.05 -27.40
C ILE A 122 -7.27 5.90 -28.28
N PHE A 123 -6.69 6.85 -29.01
CA PHE A 123 -7.43 7.80 -29.83
C PHE A 123 -7.30 7.53 -31.33
N ASP A 124 -8.38 7.84 -32.06
CA ASP A 124 -8.35 8.06 -33.49
C ASP A 124 -7.94 9.49 -33.78
N SER A 125 -6.86 9.64 -34.54
CA SER A 125 -6.35 10.93 -34.96
C SER A 125 -6.90 11.32 -36.33
N LYS A 126 -7.39 12.55 -36.45
CA LYS A 126 -7.61 13.19 -37.74
C LYS A 126 -6.90 14.54 -37.73
N GLU A 127 -6.36 14.91 -38.88
CA GLU A 127 -5.79 16.24 -39.08
C GLU A 127 -6.79 17.07 -39.87
N ALA A 128 -7.19 18.21 -39.29
CA ALA A 128 -8.09 19.16 -39.93
C ALA A 128 -7.48 20.57 -39.77
N ALA A 129 -7.29 21.26 -40.91
CA ALA A 129 -6.76 22.63 -40.94
C ALA A 129 -5.43 22.85 -40.18
N GLY A 130 -4.54 21.85 -40.17
CA GLY A 130 -3.24 21.92 -39.49
C GLY A 130 -3.28 21.65 -37.98
N TYR A 131 -4.46 21.34 -37.43
CA TYR A 131 -4.62 20.89 -36.05
C TYR A 131 -4.95 19.41 -36.01
N ARG A 132 -4.33 18.71 -35.06
CA ARG A 132 -4.62 17.31 -34.79
C ARG A 132 -5.76 17.21 -33.79
N VAL A 133 -6.86 16.63 -34.23
CA VAL A 133 -8.02 16.34 -33.37
C VAL A 133 -8.06 14.85 -33.05
N LEU A 134 -8.37 14.54 -31.80
CA LEU A 134 -8.42 13.19 -31.27
C LEU A 134 -9.88 12.84 -30.95
N CYS A 135 -10.28 11.63 -31.33
CA CYS A 135 -11.54 11.03 -30.91
C CYS A 135 -11.26 9.76 -30.13
N TYR A 136 -11.96 9.56 -29.02
CA TYR A 136 -11.86 8.33 -28.26
C TYR A 136 -12.28 7.13 -29.09
N ASN A 137 -11.52 6.04 -28.99
CA ASN A 137 -11.91 4.77 -29.57
C ASN A 137 -11.82 3.65 -28.50
N ASN A 138 -12.99 3.14 -28.11
CA ASN A 138 -13.09 2.07 -27.12
C ASN A 138 -12.37 0.77 -27.59
N ILE A 139 -12.52 0.38 -28.87
CA ILE A 139 -11.92 -0.85 -29.41
C ILE A 139 -10.39 -0.81 -29.30
N LYS A 140 -9.79 0.32 -29.68
CA LYS A 140 -8.34 0.52 -29.58
C LYS A 140 -7.88 0.50 -28.12
N THR A 141 -8.63 1.16 -27.25
CA THR A 141 -8.37 1.20 -25.81
C THR A 141 -8.38 -0.20 -25.20
N LEU A 142 -9.39 -1.02 -25.52
CA LEU A 142 -9.45 -2.40 -25.06
C LEU A 142 -8.26 -3.24 -25.53
N HIS A 143 -7.89 -3.13 -26.81
CA HIS A 143 -6.73 -3.84 -27.34
C HIS A 143 -5.42 -3.37 -26.69
N TRP A 144 -5.27 -2.07 -26.42
CA TRP A 144 -4.13 -1.53 -25.66
C TRP A 144 -4.09 -2.09 -24.22
N LEU A 145 -5.24 -2.13 -23.54
CA LEU A 145 -5.35 -2.69 -22.19
C LEU A 145 -5.03 -4.19 -22.15
N GLN A 146 -5.50 -4.97 -23.11
CA GLN A 146 -5.17 -6.40 -23.22
C GLN A 146 -3.66 -6.61 -23.31
N LYS A 147 -2.99 -5.84 -24.18
CA LYS A 147 -1.52 -5.89 -24.29
C LYS A 147 -0.81 -5.50 -22.99
N LYS A 148 -1.34 -4.53 -22.24
CA LYS A 148 -0.80 -4.16 -20.92
C LYS A 148 -0.95 -5.29 -19.90
N VAL A 149 -2.09 -5.98 -19.88
CA VAL A 149 -2.32 -7.16 -19.01
C VAL A 149 -1.35 -8.30 -19.36
N GLU A 150 -1.16 -8.58 -20.65
CA GLU A 150 -0.21 -9.59 -21.12
C GLU A 150 1.24 -9.25 -20.76
N TYR A 151 1.61 -7.98 -20.93
CA TYR A 151 2.93 -7.46 -20.56
C TYR A 151 3.19 -7.57 -19.06
N LEU A 152 2.23 -7.17 -18.22
CA LEU A 152 2.33 -7.31 -16.77
C LEU A 152 2.43 -8.77 -16.36
N SER A 153 1.60 -9.64 -16.93
CA SER A 153 1.66 -11.08 -16.66
C SER A 153 3.05 -11.63 -16.99
N SER A 154 3.60 -11.27 -18.15
CA SER A 154 4.94 -11.71 -18.57
C SER A 154 6.03 -11.17 -17.63
N SER A 155 5.93 -9.91 -17.20
CA SER A 155 6.88 -9.26 -16.30
C SER A 155 6.85 -9.86 -14.89
N LEU A 156 5.66 -10.20 -14.39
CA LEU A 156 5.47 -10.87 -13.11
C LEU A 156 6.09 -12.27 -13.10
N LYS A 157 5.91 -13.04 -14.18
CA LYS A 157 6.61 -14.34 -14.40
C LYS A 157 8.12 -14.19 -14.37
N GLN A 158 8.65 -13.19 -15.08
CA GLN A 158 10.09 -12.97 -15.16
C GLN A 158 10.69 -12.59 -13.80
N LYS A 159 9.98 -11.75 -13.02
CA LYS A 159 10.41 -11.30 -11.70
C LYS A 159 10.16 -12.32 -10.58
N GLN A 160 9.54 -13.47 -10.89
CA GLN A 160 9.20 -14.54 -9.94
C GLN A 160 8.48 -14.00 -8.69
N ILE A 161 7.53 -13.09 -8.89
CA ILE A 161 6.74 -12.53 -7.80
C ILE A 161 5.67 -13.55 -7.44
N SER A 162 5.69 -14.04 -6.21
CA SER A 162 4.76 -15.04 -5.73
C SER A 162 3.38 -14.43 -5.47
N ILE A 163 2.36 -14.88 -6.19
CA ILE A 163 0.99 -14.32 -6.12
C ILE A 163 0.09 -15.15 -5.18
N ASN A 164 0.66 -16.08 -4.41
CA ASN A 164 -0.12 -16.98 -3.58
C ASN A 164 -0.72 -16.24 -2.37
N ASP A 165 -2.05 -16.35 -2.20
CA ASP A 165 -2.90 -15.70 -1.17
C ASP A 165 -2.55 -16.10 0.29
N GLY A 166 -1.59 -16.99 0.47
CA GLY A 166 -1.01 -17.36 1.75
C GLY A 166 0.46 -16.99 1.79
N SER A 167 0.79 -15.98 2.58
CA SER A 167 2.15 -15.54 2.89
C SER A 167 3.06 -16.69 3.34
N LYS A 168 3.70 -17.35 2.38
CA LYS A 168 4.95 -18.08 2.61
C LYS A 168 6.07 -17.09 2.36
N ALA A 169 6.87 -16.83 3.38
CA ALA A 169 8.07 -16.00 3.26
C ALA A 169 8.86 -16.40 2.01
N ALA A 170 9.40 -15.42 1.27
CA ALA A 170 10.15 -15.63 0.03
C ALA A 170 11.30 -16.66 0.16
N CYS A 171 11.79 -16.88 1.38
CA CYS A 171 12.82 -17.86 1.72
C CYS A 171 12.37 -19.34 1.65
N LEU A 172 11.07 -19.65 1.66
CA LEU A 172 10.54 -21.02 1.81
C LEU A 172 9.84 -21.58 0.56
N GLN A 173 10.00 -20.93 -0.59
CA GLN A 173 9.37 -21.40 -1.82
C GLN A 173 10.21 -22.50 -2.47
N THR A 174 9.68 -23.72 -2.43
CA THR A 174 10.11 -24.79 -3.32
C THR A 174 9.62 -24.42 -4.73
N ASN A 175 10.52 -24.46 -5.72
CA ASN A 175 10.29 -24.13 -7.13
C ASN A 175 9.25 -25.00 -7.87
N ASP A 176 8.41 -25.73 -7.15
CA ASP A 176 7.33 -26.55 -7.67
C ASP A 176 6.04 -25.84 -7.31
N ASP A 177 5.52 -25.05 -8.24
CA ASP A 177 4.10 -25.05 -8.57
C ASP A 177 3.93 -24.21 -9.83
N LYS A 178 3.39 -24.83 -10.88
CA LYS A 178 2.96 -24.16 -12.10
C LYS A 178 1.95 -23.08 -11.70
N GLU A 179 2.39 -21.84 -11.58
CA GLU A 179 1.49 -20.71 -11.38
C GLU A 179 0.47 -20.76 -12.52
N ASN A 180 -0.81 -20.99 -12.18
CA ASN A 180 -1.86 -21.06 -13.17
C ASN A 180 -1.86 -19.74 -13.94
N PRO A 181 -1.71 -19.74 -15.28
CA PRO A 181 -1.61 -18.52 -16.07
C PRO A 181 -2.84 -17.61 -15.87
N GLU A 182 -4.00 -18.20 -15.55
CA GLU A 182 -5.24 -17.50 -15.25
C GLU A 182 -5.18 -16.69 -13.94
N ILE A 183 -4.48 -17.17 -12.90
CA ILE A 183 -4.34 -16.46 -11.61
C ILE A 183 -3.41 -15.25 -11.79
N LEU A 184 -2.33 -15.44 -12.53
CA LEU A 184 -1.41 -14.35 -12.86
C LEU A 184 -2.11 -13.27 -13.71
N GLN A 185 -2.88 -13.70 -14.71
CA GLN A 185 -3.63 -12.80 -15.57
C GLN A 185 -4.73 -12.07 -14.80
N SER A 186 -5.40 -12.74 -13.84
CA SER A 186 -6.37 -12.10 -12.97
C SER A 186 -5.70 -11.09 -12.03
N TYR A 187 -4.54 -11.39 -11.46
CA TYR A 187 -3.78 -10.44 -10.64
C TYR A 187 -3.32 -9.22 -11.45
N ALA A 188 -2.79 -9.45 -12.67
CA ALA A 188 -2.42 -8.37 -13.59
C ALA A 188 -3.63 -7.50 -13.98
N TYR A 189 -4.80 -8.11 -14.18
CA TYR A 189 -6.04 -7.40 -14.40
C TYR A 189 -6.41 -6.54 -13.18
N HIS A 190 -6.33 -7.06 -11.95
CA HIS A 190 -6.65 -6.28 -10.75
C HIS A 190 -5.74 -5.04 -10.60
N LEU A 191 -4.43 -5.20 -10.82
CA LEU A 191 -3.49 -4.08 -10.79
C LEU A 191 -3.85 -2.99 -11.81
N ILE A 192 -4.23 -3.38 -13.03
CA ILE A 192 -4.65 -2.41 -14.05
C ILE A 192 -6.02 -1.81 -13.71
N SER A 193 -6.92 -2.60 -13.12
CA SER A 193 -8.26 -2.15 -12.72
C SER A 193 -8.25 -1.07 -11.64
N ASP A 194 -7.13 -0.90 -10.93
CA ASP A 194 -6.94 0.20 -9.99
C ASP A 194 -6.70 1.55 -10.68
N TYR A 195 -6.25 1.55 -11.92
CA TYR A 195 -6.04 2.76 -12.72
C TYR A 195 -7.13 3.00 -13.77
N LEU A 196 -8.25 2.27 -13.70
CA LEU A 196 -9.36 2.37 -14.66
C LEU A 196 -10.69 2.70 -13.99
N SER A 197 -11.62 3.25 -14.77
CA SER A 197 -13.01 3.39 -14.37
C SER A 197 -13.70 2.02 -14.29
N GLU A 198 -14.76 1.93 -13.49
CA GLU A 198 -15.51 0.68 -13.31
C GLU A 198 -16.16 0.14 -14.61
N GLU A 199 -16.47 1.03 -15.55
CA GLU A 199 -17.05 0.64 -16.84
C GLU A 199 -16.01 -0.06 -17.71
N LEU A 200 -14.81 0.55 -17.84
CA LEU A 200 -13.72 0.00 -18.63
C LEU A 200 -13.17 -1.28 -18.02
N SER A 201 -13.12 -1.39 -16.69
CA SER A 201 -12.70 -2.63 -16.04
C SER A 201 -13.66 -3.78 -16.36
N LYS A 202 -14.98 -3.56 -16.32
CA LYS A 202 -15.99 -4.56 -16.70
C LYS A 202 -15.90 -4.96 -18.18
N GLU A 203 -15.63 -4.03 -19.08
CA GLU A 203 -15.42 -4.33 -20.50
C GLU A 203 -14.14 -5.13 -20.73
N LEU A 204 -13.04 -4.74 -20.08
CA LEU A 204 -11.79 -5.47 -20.10
C LEU A 204 -11.97 -6.90 -19.57
N LEU A 205 -12.73 -7.06 -18.49
CA LEU A 205 -13.04 -8.37 -17.91
C LEU A 205 -13.76 -9.29 -18.89
N LYS A 206 -14.79 -8.77 -19.57
CA LYS A 206 -15.51 -9.49 -20.63
C LYS A 206 -14.57 -9.88 -21.76
N SER A 207 -13.68 -8.98 -22.15
CA SER A 207 -12.73 -9.20 -23.25
C SER A 207 -11.67 -10.26 -22.93
N LEU A 208 -11.26 -10.36 -21.66
CA LEU A 208 -10.30 -11.37 -21.17
C LEU A 208 -10.98 -12.72 -20.88
N GLY A 209 -12.32 -12.76 -20.81
CA GLY A 209 -13.07 -13.99 -20.50
C GLY A 209 -12.86 -14.50 -19.07
N LEU A 210 -12.36 -13.66 -18.16
CA LEU A 210 -12.09 -14.06 -16.78
C LEU A 210 -13.38 -14.02 -15.95
N GLN A 211 -13.67 -15.11 -15.24
CA GLN A 211 -14.73 -15.15 -14.24
C GLN A 211 -14.12 -14.79 -12.89
N ILE A 212 -13.95 -13.50 -12.61
CA ILE A 212 -13.54 -13.05 -11.29
C ILE A 212 -14.73 -13.26 -10.37
N LYS A 213 -14.59 -14.18 -9.41
CA LYS A 213 -15.47 -14.19 -8.24
C LYS A 213 -15.16 -12.91 -7.49
N GLU A 214 -16.07 -11.95 -7.55
CA GLU A 214 -16.04 -10.83 -6.61
C GLU A 214 -16.13 -11.43 -5.20
N ASP A 215 -15.01 -11.51 -4.51
CA ASP A 215 -15.06 -11.58 -3.06
C ASP A 215 -15.69 -10.26 -2.62
N LYS A 216 -16.97 -10.33 -2.23
CA LYS A 216 -17.67 -9.25 -1.57
C LYS A 216 -16.71 -8.60 -0.57
N PRO A 217 -16.67 -7.26 -0.46
CA PRO A 217 -15.99 -6.64 0.66
C PRO A 217 -16.57 -7.29 1.92
N LYS A 218 -15.71 -7.94 2.72
CA LYS A 218 -16.09 -8.38 4.06
C LYS A 218 -16.53 -7.12 4.78
N SER A 219 -17.84 -6.96 4.90
CA SER A 219 -18.47 -6.03 5.82
C SER A 219 -17.76 -6.17 7.17
N GLU A 220 -17.36 -5.05 7.75
CA GLU A 220 -16.68 -4.92 9.05
C GLU A 220 -17.50 -5.41 10.26
N ASN A 221 -18.42 -6.36 10.11
CA ASN A 221 -19.33 -6.80 11.17
C ASN A 221 -19.29 -8.31 11.44
N ASP A 222 -18.11 -8.94 11.41
CA ASP A 222 -17.92 -10.24 12.06
C ASP A 222 -16.47 -10.43 12.54
N ALA A 223 -16.07 -9.59 13.49
CA ALA A 223 -14.91 -9.84 14.35
C ALA A 223 -15.36 -10.47 15.69
N GLN A 224 -15.97 -11.66 15.63
CA GLN A 224 -16.05 -12.56 16.79
C GLN A 224 -15.80 -14.00 16.36
N GLY A 225 -14.55 -14.29 16.02
CA GLY A 225 -14.01 -15.64 15.88
C GLY A 225 -12.61 -15.66 16.47
N ALA A 226 -12.47 -16.22 17.67
CA ALA A 226 -11.28 -16.15 18.50
C ALA A 226 -10.03 -16.74 17.84
N SER A 227 -9.05 -15.89 17.51
CA SER A 227 -7.65 -16.28 17.39
C SER A 227 -6.87 -15.62 18.52
N LYS A 228 -6.44 -16.42 19.49
CA LYS A 228 -5.48 -16.03 20.53
C LYS A 228 -4.09 -15.93 19.88
N ASN A 229 -3.83 -14.85 19.17
CA ASN A 229 -2.47 -14.38 18.94
C ASN A 229 -2.12 -13.45 20.10
N THR A 230 -1.53 -14.02 21.15
CA THR A 230 -0.86 -13.23 22.17
C THR A 230 0.31 -12.52 21.51
N CYS A 231 0.11 -11.24 21.19
CA CYS A 231 1.17 -10.27 21.02
C CYS A 231 2.06 -10.37 22.28
N THR A 232 3.24 -10.97 22.16
CA THR A 232 4.24 -10.88 23.22
C THR A 232 4.77 -9.46 23.19
N SER A 233 4.16 -8.60 24.03
CA SER A 233 4.78 -7.35 24.46
C SER A 233 6.23 -7.65 24.88
N PRO A 234 7.21 -6.77 24.55
CA PRO A 234 8.54 -6.88 25.14
C PRO A 234 8.41 -7.07 26.66
N THR A 235 8.98 -8.16 27.18
CA THR A 235 8.80 -8.61 28.56
C THR A 235 9.32 -7.60 29.60
N ASP A 236 10.04 -6.56 29.19
CA ASP A 236 10.57 -5.54 30.09
C ASP A 236 10.13 -4.12 29.70
N ASP A 237 8.95 -3.73 30.21
CA ASP A 237 8.58 -2.33 30.36
C ASP A 237 9.33 -1.72 31.56
N TYR A 238 10.50 -1.12 31.29
CA TYR A 238 11.36 -0.50 32.30
C TYR A 238 10.78 0.80 32.90
N SER A 239 9.64 1.31 32.38
CA SER A 239 9.03 2.56 32.85
C SER A 239 8.45 2.44 34.27
N LYS A 240 8.23 1.23 34.78
CA LYS A 240 7.59 0.99 36.09
C LYS A 240 8.54 0.86 37.28
N LYS A 241 9.85 0.93 37.08
CA LYS A 241 10.83 0.80 38.19
C LYS A 241 11.10 2.12 38.95
N TYR A 242 10.43 3.21 38.58
CA TYR A 242 10.51 4.48 39.30
C TYR A 242 9.13 4.90 39.84
N SER A 243 8.55 4.10 40.74
CA SER A 243 7.53 4.61 41.66
C SER A 243 7.76 4.04 43.06
N MET A 244 8.25 4.90 43.95
CA MET A 244 8.35 4.65 45.38
C MET A 244 6.97 4.86 46.02
N SER A 245 6.15 3.81 46.15
CA SER A 245 5.16 3.67 47.24
C SER A 245 4.24 2.46 47.09
N SER A 246 4.12 1.72 48.19
CA SER A 246 2.98 0.89 48.66
C SER A 246 2.62 -0.45 47.99
N ALA A 247 2.86 -1.51 48.77
CA ALA A 247 2.02 -2.69 49.02
C ALA A 247 1.66 -3.62 47.85
N GLN A 248 2.47 -4.67 47.64
CA GLN A 248 2.11 -5.83 46.82
C GLN A 248 1.15 -6.78 47.54
N GLU A 249 -0.05 -6.97 46.98
CA GLU A 249 -0.92 -8.11 47.27
C GLU A 249 -0.25 -9.41 46.77
N LYS A 250 -0.02 -10.35 47.69
CA LYS A 250 0.54 -11.67 47.37
C LYS A 250 -0.53 -12.59 46.80
N GLN A 251 -0.34 -13.02 45.55
CA GLN A 251 -1.08 -14.15 44.96
C GLN A 251 -0.86 -15.43 45.80
N LYS A 252 -1.95 -16.12 46.13
CA LYS A 252 -1.95 -17.37 46.91
C LYS A 252 -1.33 -18.51 46.09
N THR A 253 -0.10 -18.88 46.40
CA THR A 253 0.51 -20.13 45.92
C THR A 253 -0.20 -21.34 46.54
N LYS A 254 -0.61 -22.28 45.69
CA LYS A 254 -1.28 -23.53 46.12
C LYS A 254 -0.27 -24.39 46.91
N MET A 255 -0.53 -24.61 48.19
CA MET A 255 0.35 -25.41 49.05
C MET A 255 0.38 -26.90 48.66
N SER A 256 1.56 -27.50 48.76
CA SER A 256 1.83 -28.93 48.47
C SER A 256 1.17 -29.86 49.51
N ALA A 257 0.87 -31.10 49.12
CA ALA A 257 0.23 -32.11 49.97
C ALA A 257 0.99 -32.36 51.29
N ALA A 258 2.33 -32.26 51.27
CA ALA A 258 3.16 -32.39 52.47
C ALA A 258 2.93 -31.24 53.47
N GLN A 259 2.71 -30.00 52.99
CA GLN A 259 2.40 -28.85 53.86
C GLN A 259 1.00 -28.98 54.49
N LYS A 260 0.05 -29.62 53.81
CA LYS A 260 -1.28 -29.90 54.36
C LYS A 260 -1.25 -30.98 55.45
N GLN A 261 -0.34 -31.95 55.37
CA GLN A 261 -0.16 -32.98 56.40
C GLN A 261 0.49 -32.41 57.67
N LEU A 262 1.48 -31.53 57.54
CA LEU A 262 2.11 -30.85 58.68
C LEU A 262 1.14 -29.93 59.45
N MET A 263 0.10 -29.41 58.79
CA MET A 263 -0.93 -28.60 59.44
C MET A 263 -1.95 -29.40 60.27
N LYS A 264 -2.06 -30.72 60.05
CA LYS A 264 -3.00 -31.59 60.78
C LYS A 264 -2.44 -32.13 62.11
N VAL A 265 -1.21 -31.79 62.46
CA VAL A 265 -0.62 -32.16 63.75
C VAL A 265 -1.27 -31.34 64.85
N ASP A 266 -1.74 -32.02 65.91
CA ASP A 266 -2.45 -31.40 67.03
C ASP A 266 -1.50 -30.49 67.84
N LYS A 267 -1.80 -29.20 67.91
CA LYS A 267 -0.91 -28.16 68.49
C LYS A 267 -1.27 -27.81 69.93
N LYS A 268 -2.22 -28.53 70.55
CA LYS A 268 -2.58 -28.32 71.96
C LYS A 268 -1.41 -28.70 72.87
N GLY A 269 -0.74 -27.68 73.42
CA GLY A 269 0.37 -27.83 74.38
C GLY A 269 1.73 -27.32 73.88
N MET A 270 1.87 -26.97 72.60
CA MET A 270 3.10 -26.35 72.10
C MET A 270 3.10 -24.85 72.38
N LYS A 271 4.09 -24.36 73.13
CA LYS A 271 4.30 -22.92 73.33
C LYS A 271 4.67 -22.29 71.98
N THR A 272 4.02 -21.19 71.62
CA THR A 272 4.39 -20.40 70.44
C THR A 272 5.81 -19.86 70.61
N ILE A 273 6.60 -19.85 69.53
CA ILE A 273 8.00 -19.40 69.56
C ILE A 273 8.12 -17.95 70.09
N SER A 274 7.07 -17.15 69.91
CA SER A 274 6.92 -15.78 70.41
C SER A 274 6.96 -15.68 71.94
N SER A 275 6.60 -16.74 72.67
CA SER A 275 6.68 -16.80 74.14
C SER A 275 8.11 -16.83 74.66
N PHE A 276 9.11 -17.14 73.82
CA PHE A 276 10.52 -17.17 74.21
C PHE A 276 11.21 -15.80 74.12
N PHE A 277 10.60 -14.83 73.43
CA PHE A 277 11.18 -13.51 73.19
C PHE A 277 10.49 -12.39 73.96
N GLN A 278 9.59 -12.73 74.89
CA GLN A 278 9.03 -11.74 75.80
C GLN A 278 10.07 -11.39 76.87
N LYS A 279 10.37 -10.11 77.00
CA LYS A 279 11.30 -9.55 77.99
C LYS A 279 10.76 -9.85 79.39
N LYS A 280 11.64 -10.31 80.28
CA LYS A 280 11.35 -10.36 81.73
C LYS A 280 11.15 -8.96 82.29
#